data_AF-A0A6P6WZE7-F1
#
_entry.id   AF-A0A6P6WZE7-F1
#
_cell.length_a   1.000
_cell.length_b   1.000
_cell.length_c   1.000
_cell.angle_alpha   90.00
_cell.angle_beta   90.00
_cell.angle_gamma   90.00
#
_symmetry.space_group_name_H-M   'P 1'
#
loop_
_entity.id
_entity.type
_entity.pdbx_description
1 polymer ?
#
loop_
_entity_poly.entity_id
_entity_poly.type
_entity_poly.pdbx_seq_one_letter_code
_entity_poly.pdbx_strand_id
1 'polypeptide(L)'
;MEDTGVVGDDSTSKLPEPIRHHIVSFLQPKEAARTSVLSKAWSSSWRTRPNLHFDYDEVSPMLRYANTQDLKKRRTDFINCINTALQRYHENEYGIDSLKLEINAFKFPSLAPDHVNAWLQIAAETGVKSLNICINDYYYCYPILPKAIFEATSLVELCLSGQSELEPEVIKMIRCHSLRKLCLVDVRLDEMMLEKIMSSCPLIEVLEISLCVGLANVKLSKLQELKECRIVLRNIGCVEIEAPGLKDFYCWNSIVRSYLRPLPPIRMYTCNNLKRLSLNDIGIKDEFFLGIAGNFPHLEELAIQDCYHLQTIKISSHSIKIINLGFAVDRGFKEACIDVPSIVRFEYKGNFIPLFCFTAPSGPWVSDIELSWHDRNILETSFFSKLKELLKELNRSEISLKLIFSPSFEGFIEAETRNSAIHPLPQVQELSISFNATDSLNVAHSILDGIFWTCRPKTMVQYCYHDLHFNVNCTNRAKVLFQMLMFRKNQKHSSWQQPKFWQKDLKDVKLEMFQKGKRVQQPQLSDWETFLKVIETEKRSYYLVFELEWQPFGMNRKRKRTRSLELGNNKIV
;
A
#
# COMPACT_ATOMS: atom_id res chain seq x y z
N MET A 1 53.44 -44.52 -27.18
CA MET A 1 52.00 -44.35 -26.91
C MET A 1 51.84 -42.92 -26.44
N GLU A 2 51.27 -42.11 -27.32
CA GLU A 2 50.97 -40.70 -27.12
C GLU A 2 49.88 -40.58 -26.05
N ASP A 3 50.14 -39.78 -25.02
CA ASP A 3 49.14 -39.43 -24.02
C ASP A 3 48.39 -38.20 -24.52
N THR A 4 47.25 -38.44 -25.16
CA THR A 4 46.38 -37.43 -25.73
C THR A 4 45.73 -36.63 -24.59
N GLY A 5 46.34 -35.50 -24.25
CA GLY A 5 45.71 -34.48 -23.41
C GLY A 5 44.40 -34.05 -24.04
N VAL A 6 43.29 -34.39 -23.38
CA VAL A 6 41.97 -33.85 -23.69
C VAL A 6 42.00 -32.37 -23.33
N VAL A 7 42.36 -31.54 -24.30
CA VAL A 7 42.09 -30.11 -24.28
C VAL A 7 40.58 -29.98 -24.23
N GLY A 8 40.05 -29.60 -23.07
CA GLY A 8 38.64 -29.25 -22.92
C GLY A 8 38.34 -28.13 -23.91
N ASP A 9 37.68 -28.47 -25.02
CA ASP A 9 37.27 -27.54 -26.04
C ASP A 9 36.30 -26.53 -25.39
N ASP A 10 36.78 -25.32 -25.14
CA ASP A 10 35.99 -24.22 -24.57
C ASP A 10 34.99 -23.74 -25.62
N SER A 11 33.96 -24.56 -25.86
CA SER A 11 32.88 -24.33 -26.82
C SER A 11 32.15 -23.02 -26.54
N THR A 12 32.22 -22.51 -25.31
CA THR A 12 31.62 -21.23 -24.93
C THR A 12 32.45 -20.03 -25.42
N SER A 13 33.77 -20.17 -25.56
CA SER A 13 34.65 -19.13 -26.14
C SER A 13 34.44 -18.93 -27.64
N LYS A 14 33.91 -19.95 -28.34
CA LYS A 14 33.62 -19.92 -29.79
C LYS A 14 32.39 -19.10 -30.16
N LEU A 15 31.56 -18.71 -29.18
CA LEU A 15 30.42 -17.83 -29.43
C LEU A 15 30.91 -16.46 -29.95
N PRO A 16 30.34 -15.90 -31.03
CA PRO A 16 30.66 -14.56 -31.48
C PRO A 16 30.54 -13.51 -30.35
N GLU A 17 31.42 -12.51 -30.37
CA GLU A 17 31.42 -11.43 -29.37
C GLU A 17 30.04 -10.77 -29.17
N PRO A 18 29.26 -10.44 -30.23
CA PRO A 18 27.94 -9.83 -30.04
C PRO A 18 26.99 -10.71 -29.23
N ILE A 19 27.08 -12.04 -29.40
CA ILE A 19 26.23 -12.98 -28.67
C ILE A 19 26.65 -13.05 -27.20
N ARG A 20 27.96 -13.07 -26.91
CA ARG A 20 28.45 -13.03 -25.53
C ARG A 20 28.05 -11.72 -24.84
N HIS A 21 28.15 -10.59 -25.52
CA HIS A 21 27.71 -9.28 -24.99
C HIS A 21 26.22 -9.28 -24.70
N HIS A 22 25.42 -9.84 -25.61
CA HIS A 22 23.99 -9.97 -25.42
C HIS A 22 23.66 -10.83 -24.18
N ILE A 23 24.28 -12.00 -24.04
CA ILE A 23 24.12 -12.86 -22.85
C ILE A 23 24.50 -12.12 -21.57
N VAL A 24 25.69 -11.51 -21.54
CA VAL A 24 26.21 -10.78 -20.37
C VAL A 24 25.35 -9.55 -20.05
N SER A 25 24.68 -8.94 -21.04
CA SER A 25 23.79 -7.80 -20.82
C SER A 25 22.58 -8.14 -19.94
N PHE A 26 22.08 -9.39 -19.98
CA PHE A 26 20.95 -9.87 -19.17
C PHE A 26 21.31 -10.25 -17.73
N LEU A 27 22.59 -10.47 -17.43
CA LEU A 27 23.06 -10.91 -16.12
C LEU A 27 23.19 -9.74 -15.13
N GLN A 28 22.99 -9.94 -13.83
CA GLN A 28 23.33 -8.90 -12.85
C GLN A 28 24.86 -8.67 -12.81
N PRO A 29 25.36 -7.49 -12.42
CA PRO A 29 26.80 -7.20 -12.44
C PRO A 29 27.67 -8.26 -11.76
N LYS A 30 27.24 -8.79 -10.61
CA LYS A 30 27.96 -9.84 -9.88
C LYS A 30 27.99 -11.17 -10.65
N GLU A 31 26.92 -11.51 -11.36
CA GLU A 31 26.82 -12.74 -12.15
C GLU A 31 27.61 -12.61 -13.46
N ALA A 32 27.50 -11.46 -14.11
CA ALA A 32 28.27 -11.09 -15.27
C ALA A 32 29.79 -11.06 -14.97
N ALA A 33 30.20 -10.59 -13.80
CA ALA A 33 31.60 -10.68 -13.39
C ALA A 33 32.07 -12.13 -13.21
N ARG A 34 31.20 -13.03 -12.73
CA ARG A 34 31.53 -14.45 -12.58
C ARG A 34 31.75 -15.15 -13.92
N THR A 35 31.14 -14.71 -15.01
CA THR A 35 31.42 -15.31 -16.33
C THR A 35 32.86 -15.05 -16.79
N SER A 36 33.56 -14.06 -16.21
CA SER A 36 34.94 -13.76 -16.58
C SER A 36 35.94 -14.89 -16.31
N VAL A 37 35.59 -15.85 -15.44
CA VAL A 37 36.44 -17.02 -15.15
C VAL A 37 36.33 -18.12 -16.20
N LEU A 38 35.30 -18.07 -17.07
CA LEU A 38 35.06 -19.09 -18.09
C LEU A 38 36.12 -19.05 -19.18
N SER A 39 36.47 -17.85 -19.65
CA SER A 39 37.52 -17.66 -20.65
C SER A 39 37.97 -16.20 -20.76
N LYS A 40 39.10 -15.96 -21.44
CA LYS A 40 39.55 -14.59 -21.78
C LYS A 40 38.50 -13.82 -22.59
N ALA A 41 37.73 -14.52 -23.44
CA ALA A 41 36.69 -13.91 -24.26
C ALA A 41 35.51 -13.43 -23.42
N TRP A 42 35.07 -14.22 -22.44
CA TRP A 42 34.04 -13.81 -21.47
C TRP A 42 34.53 -12.72 -20.52
N SER A 43 35.82 -12.75 -20.14
CA SER A 43 36.44 -11.68 -19.35
C SER A 43 36.43 -10.34 -20.09
N SER A 44 36.72 -10.37 -21.40
CA SER A 44 36.62 -9.19 -22.26
C SER A 44 35.18 -8.71 -22.38
N SER A 45 34.21 -9.60 -22.66
CA SER A 45 32.79 -9.23 -22.79
C SER A 45 32.16 -8.69 -21.51
N TRP A 46 32.64 -9.13 -20.34
CA TRP A 46 32.26 -8.53 -19.06
C TRP A 46 32.73 -7.07 -18.95
N ARG A 47 33.96 -6.77 -19.38
CA ARG A 47 34.57 -5.44 -19.25
C ARG A 47 33.97 -4.39 -20.20
N THR A 48 33.27 -4.81 -21.23
CA THR A 48 32.64 -3.97 -22.27
C THR A 48 31.11 -4.05 -22.24
N ARG A 49 30.54 -4.57 -21.15
CA ARG A 49 29.09 -4.70 -20.97
C ARG A 49 28.41 -3.33 -21.01
N PRO A 50 27.35 -3.11 -21.81
CA PRO A 50 26.73 -1.79 -21.95
C PRO A 50 25.87 -1.36 -20.75
N ASN A 51 25.53 -2.29 -19.86
CA ASN A 51 24.72 -2.05 -18.66
C ASN A 51 25.61 -2.01 -17.41
N LEU A 52 25.87 -0.81 -16.92
CA LEU A 52 26.65 -0.55 -15.72
C LEU A 52 25.74 -0.33 -14.53
N HIS A 53 26.03 -1.02 -13.43
CA HIS A 53 25.31 -0.83 -12.18
C HIS A 53 26.28 -0.85 -11.00
N PHE A 54 26.33 0.28 -10.30
CA PHE A 54 27.14 0.51 -9.12
C PHE A 54 26.22 0.73 -7.93
N ASP A 55 26.38 -0.10 -6.91
CA ASP A 55 25.58 -0.08 -5.68
C ASP A 55 26.52 0.03 -4.48
N TYR A 56 26.22 1.00 -3.62
CA TYR A 56 26.91 1.26 -2.39
C TYR A 56 25.90 1.47 -1.24
N ASP A 57 25.81 0.47 -0.37
CA ASP A 57 24.94 0.50 0.81
C ASP A 57 25.76 0.42 2.10
N GLU A 58 25.79 1.54 2.85
CA GLU A 58 26.36 1.62 4.20
C GLU A 58 25.33 1.39 5.31
N VAL A 59 24.03 1.37 4.97
CA VAL A 59 22.92 1.20 5.92
C VAL A 59 22.70 -0.29 6.25
N SER A 60 23.32 -1.19 5.47
CA SER A 60 23.33 -2.62 5.69
C SER A 60 23.69 -3.01 7.14
N PRO A 61 22.94 -3.93 7.79
CA PRO A 61 23.23 -4.42 9.14
C PRO A 61 24.66 -4.93 9.33
N MET A 62 25.28 -5.45 8.25
CA MET A 62 26.66 -5.96 8.26
C MET A 62 27.70 -4.87 8.52
N LEU A 63 27.38 -3.58 8.29
CA LEU A 63 28.32 -2.47 8.40
C LEU A 63 28.13 -1.62 9.65
N ARG A 64 27.16 -1.96 10.51
CA ARG A 64 26.91 -1.28 11.78
C ARG A 64 28.09 -1.31 12.76
N TYR A 65 29.02 -2.25 12.58
CA TYR A 65 30.21 -2.42 13.43
C TYR A 65 31.54 -2.13 12.69
N ALA A 66 31.48 -1.66 11.44
CA ALA A 66 32.70 -1.32 10.71
C ALA A 66 33.37 -0.11 11.35
N ASN A 67 34.69 -0.17 11.55
CA ASN A 67 35.44 0.97 12.06
C ASN A 67 35.54 2.07 10.99
N THR A 68 35.83 3.30 11.44
CA THR A 68 35.87 4.49 10.59
C THR A 68 36.92 4.40 9.46
N GLN A 69 38.02 3.68 9.64
CA GLN A 69 39.08 3.56 8.63
C GLN A 69 38.68 2.61 7.50
N ASP A 70 38.09 1.46 7.83
CA ASP A 70 37.59 0.51 6.83
C ASP A 70 36.49 1.12 5.98
N LEU A 71 35.58 1.89 6.59
CA LEU A 71 34.56 2.65 5.86
C LEU A 71 35.19 3.67 4.91
N LYS A 72 36.18 4.44 5.37
CA LYS A 72 36.89 5.40 4.50
C LYS A 72 37.56 4.71 3.31
N LYS A 73 38.26 3.60 3.55
CA LYS A 73 38.91 2.84 2.48
C LYS A 73 37.89 2.32 1.47
N ARG A 74 36.78 1.72 1.94
CA ARG A 74 35.74 1.19 1.08
C ARG A 74 35.07 2.27 0.22
N ARG A 75 34.86 3.47 0.78
CA ARG A 75 34.37 4.65 0.04
C ARG A 75 35.31 5.05 -1.08
N THR A 76 36.61 5.14 -0.78
CA THR A 76 37.65 5.47 -1.77
C THR A 76 37.74 4.39 -2.85
N ASP A 77 37.72 3.11 -2.48
CA ASP A 77 37.75 1.99 -3.41
C ASP A 77 36.53 2.01 -4.34
N PHE A 78 35.35 2.36 -3.83
CA PHE A 78 34.13 2.51 -4.62
C PHE A 78 34.23 3.65 -5.65
N ILE A 79 34.66 4.85 -5.23
CA ILE A 79 34.87 5.99 -6.13
C ILE A 79 35.90 5.63 -7.21
N ASN A 80 37.03 5.04 -6.82
CA ASN A 80 38.08 4.64 -7.75
C ASN A 80 37.58 3.58 -8.74
N CYS A 81 36.73 2.65 -8.30
CA CYS A 81 36.10 1.65 -9.16
C CYS A 81 35.24 2.31 -10.24
N ILE A 82 34.39 3.28 -9.88
CA ILE A 82 33.55 3.99 -10.84
C ILE A 82 34.41 4.81 -11.80
N ASN A 83 35.38 5.58 -11.29
CA ASN A 83 36.31 6.38 -12.11
C ASN A 83 37.01 5.50 -13.14
N THR A 84 37.63 4.41 -12.70
CA THR A 84 38.37 3.48 -13.57
C THR A 84 37.44 2.83 -14.60
N ALA A 85 36.22 2.48 -14.20
CA ALA A 85 35.25 1.89 -15.11
C ALA A 85 34.82 2.92 -16.17
N LEU A 86 34.29 4.07 -15.79
CA LEU A 86 33.77 5.06 -16.74
C LEU A 86 34.85 5.63 -17.65
N GLN A 87 36.06 5.89 -17.12
CA GLN A 87 37.19 6.33 -17.92
C GLN A 87 37.57 5.29 -18.98
N ARG A 88 37.52 3.99 -18.65
CA ARG A 88 37.72 2.93 -19.65
C ARG A 88 36.69 3.00 -20.78
N TYR A 89 35.41 3.25 -20.49
CA TYR A 89 34.38 3.37 -21.53
C TYR A 89 34.62 4.59 -22.41
N HIS A 90 34.97 5.72 -21.78
CA HIS A 90 35.27 6.96 -22.50
C HIS A 90 36.50 6.82 -23.42
N GLU A 91 37.64 6.37 -22.91
CA GLU A 91 38.90 6.26 -23.67
C GLU A 91 38.84 5.25 -24.82
N ASN A 92 38.00 4.22 -24.71
CA ASN A 92 37.85 3.19 -25.75
C ASN A 92 36.60 3.38 -26.60
N GLU A 93 35.88 4.49 -26.43
CA GLU A 93 34.63 4.80 -27.16
C GLU A 93 33.57 3.68 -27.05
N TYR A 94 33.52 2.99 -25.90
CA TYR A 94 32.49 1.99 -25.65
C TYR A 94 31.16 2.67 -25.30
N GLY A 95 30.10 2.28 -26.00
CA GLY A 95 28.75 2.74 -25.69
C GLY A 95 28.27 2.22 -24.33
N ILE A 96 27.68 3.12 -23.53
CA ILE A 96 26.95 2.77 -22.32
C ILE A 96 25.47 2.84 -22.68
N ASP A 97 24.72 1.74 -22.61
CA ASP A 97 23.26 1.79 -22.83
C ASP A 97 22.54 2.21 -21.55
N SER A 98 22.99 1.68 -20.40
CA SER A 98 22.38 1.94 -19.10
C SER A 98 23.42 2.17 -18.02
N LEU A 99 23.28 3.25 -17.26
CA LEU A 99 24.06 3.54 -16.06
C LEU A 99 23.12 3.68 -14.86
N LYS A 100 23.28 2.76 -13.90
CA LYS A 100 22.60 2.79 -12.61
C LYS A 100 23.59 3.03 -11.48
N LEU A 101 23.37 4.07 -10.68
CA LEU A 101 24.18 4.42 -9.52
C LEU A 101 23.28 4.54 -8.29
N GLU A 102 23.43 3.63 -7.34
CA GLU A 102 22.70 3.63 -6.07
C GLU A 102 23.70 3.83 -4.92
N ILE A 103 23.57 4.93 -4.19
CA ILE A 103 24.40 5.28 -3.05
C ILE A 103 23.48 5.56 -1.86
N ASN A 104 23.51 4.68 -0.87
CA ASN A 104 22.79 4.81 0.39
C ASN A 104 23.81 4.92 1.52
N ALA A 105 24.05 6.14 2.00
CA ALA A 105 25.05 6.39 3.02
C ALA A 105 24.57 7.41 4.04
N PHE A 106 24.88 7.19 5.32
CA PHE A 106 24.54 8.17 6.36
C PHE A 106 25.37 9.44 6.28
N LYS A 107 26.61 9.36 5.79
CA LYS A 107 27.52 10.50 5.57
C LYS A 107 28.67 10.02 4.70
N PHE A 108 28.82 10.51 3.48
CA PHE A 108 29.89 10.11 2.55
C PHE A 108 30.80 11.32 2.20
N PRO A 109 31.70 11.74 3.11
CA PRO A 109 32.47 12.98 2.94
C PRO A 109 33.39 13.01 1.73
N SER A 110 33.83 11.83 1.25
CA SER A 110 34.72 11.70 0.10
C SER A 110 34.00 11.75 -1.25
N LEU A 111 32.67 11.70 -1.27
CA LEU A 111 31.88 11.84 -2.50
C LEU A 111 31.67 13.32 -2.80
N ALA A 112 32.68 13.96 -3.41
CA ALA A 112 32.54 15.31 -3.92
C ALA A 112 31.52 15.39 -5.08
N PRO A 113 30.75 16.48 -5.22
CA PRO A 113 29.85 16.72 -6.36
C PRO A 113 30.55 16.57 -7.71
N ASP A 114 31.83 16.98 -7.79
CA ASP A 114 32.64 16.89 -9.01
C ASP A 114 32.82 15.45 -9.51
N HIS A 115 32.87 14.46 -8.61
CA HIS A 115 32.91 13.06 -9.02
C HIS A 115 31.63 12.67 -9.75
N VAL A 116 30.49 12.99 -9.15
CA VAL A 116 29.17 12.69 -9.72
C VAL A 116 29.00 13.41 -11.06
N ASN A 117 29.41 14.68 -11.13
CA ASN A 117 29.35 15.46 -12.36
C ASN A 117 30.22 14.87 -13.47
N ALA A 118 31.45 14.44 -13.16
CA ALA A 118 32.33 13.78 -14.12
C ALA A 118 31.74 12.45 -14.60
N TRP A 119 31.15 11.65 -13.71
CA TRP A 119 30.52 10.38 -14.08
C TRP A 119 29.34 10.59 -15.03
N LEU A 120 28.51 11.58 -14.74
CA LEU A 120 27.34 11.93 -15.54
C LEU A 120 27.73 12.53 -16.89
N GLN A 121 28.80 13.33 -16.94
CA GLN A 121 29.36 13.87 -18.18
C GLN A 121 29.81 12.73 -19.12
N ILE A 122 30.60 11.78 -18.59
CA ILE A 122 31.04 10.61 -19.37
C ILE A 122 29.84 9.79 -19.86
N ALA A 123 28.83 9.58 -19.01
CA ALA A 123 27.62 8.85 -19.39
C ALA A 123 26.88 9.56 -20.56
N ALA A 124 26.75 10.88 -20.50
CA ALA A 124 26.12 11.65 -21.57
C ALA A 124 26.90 11.55 -22.89
N GLU A 125 28.23 11.65 -22.84
CA GLU A 125 29.12 11.59 -24.01
C GLU A 125 29.18 10.20 -24.66
N THR A 126 28.93 9.14 -23.89
CA THR A 126 28.93 7.74 -24.37
C THR A 126 27.59 7.29 -24.95
N GLY A 127 26.62 8.20 -25.10
CA GLY A 127 25.35 7.92 -25.75
C GLY A 127 24.35 7.14 -24.87
N VAL A 128 24.38 7.36 -23.55
CA VAL A 128 23.49 6.69 -22.59
C VAL A 128 22.01 6.80 -22.96
N LYS A 129 21.29 5.68 -22.84
CA LYS A 129 19.84 5.59 -23.09
C LYS A 129 19.04 5.59 -21.79
N SER A 130 19.51 4.92 -20.74
CA SER A 130 18.85 4.86 -19.43
C SER A 130 19.80 5.27 -18.32
N LEU A 131 19.47 6.35 -17.62
CA LEU A 131 20.26 6.92 -16.54
C LEU A 131 19.45 6.88 -15.25
N ASN A 132 19.91 6.14 -14.24
CA ASN A 132 19.26 6.02 -12.95
C ASN A 132 20.25 6.32 -11.83
N ILE A 133 20.04 7.44 -11.14
CA ILE A 133 20.94 7.95 -10.11
C ILE A 133 20.14 8.14 -8.83
N CYS A 134 20.47 7.39 -7.80
CA CYS A 134 19.87 7.45 -6.48
C CYS A 134 20.97 7.73 -5.44
N ILE A 135 21.05 8.97 -4.95
CA ILE A 135 22.04 9.39 -3.95
C ILE A 135 21.32 9.84 -2.68
N ASN A 136 21.27 8.95 -1.70
CA ASN A 136 20.72 9.23 -0.38
C ASN A 136 21.87 9.46 0.60
N ASP A 137 22.38 10.71 0.66
CA ASP A 137 23.32 11.18 1.70
C ASP A 137 22.64 12.29 2.53
N TYR A 138 22.40 12.00 3.81
CA TYR A 138 21.58 12.84 4.69
C TYR A 138 22.27 14.14 5.18
N TYR A 139 23.54 14.39 4.81
CA TYR A 139 24.32 15.52 5.34
C TYR A 139 25.09 16.36 4.30
N TYR A 140 24.94 16.10 2.99
CA TYR A 140 25.76 16.77 1.96
C TYR A 140 24.98 17.47 0.84
N CYS A 141 25.64 18.49 0.25
CA CYS A 141 25.14 19.40 -0.76
C CYS A 141 24.68 18.73 -2.06
N TYR A 142 23.72 19.40 -2.69
CA TYR A 142 23.08 19.01 -3.93
C TYR A 142 24.08 18.90 -5.09
N PRO A 143 24.28 17.73 -5.73
CA PRO A 143 25.01 17.69 -6.98
C PRO A 143 24.24 18.52 -8.01
N ILE A 144 24.94 19.45 -8.65
CA ILE A 144 24.41 20.23 -9.77
C ILE A 144 24.46 19.32 -10.99
N LEU A 145 23.30 18.96 -11.52
CA LEU A 145 23.24 18.05 -12.66
C LEU A 145 23.89 18.69 -13.89
N PRO A 146 24.86 18.02 -14.55
CA PRO A 146 25.54 18.59 -15.69
C PRO A 146 24.58 18.77 -16.87
N LYS A 147 24.77 19.87 -17.60
CA LYS A 147 24.00 20.23 -18.80
C LYS A 147 23.97 19.12 -19.85
N ALA A 148 25.08 18.38 -19.97
CA ALA A 148 25.24 17.31 -20.95
C ALA A 148 24.14 16.22 -20.86
N ILE A 149 23.58 15.96 -19.67
CA ILE A 149 22.48 14.98 -19.52
C ILE A 149 21.24 15.43 -20.29
N PHE A 150 20.89 16.70 -20.17
CA PHE A 150 19.71 17.26 -20.85
C PHE A 150 19.96 17.51 -22.34
N GLU A 151 21.22 17.55 -22.76
CA GLU A 151 21.61 17.63 -24.17
C GLU A 151 21.69 16.26 -24.86
N ALA A 152 21.75 15.16 -24.08
CA ALA A 152 21.86 13.81 -24.59
C ALA A 152 20.61 13.41 -25.38
N THR A 153 20.73 13.31 -26.70
CA THR A 153 19.63 12.96 -27.62
C THR A 153 19.26 11.48 -27.60
N SER A 154 20.18 10.62 -27.13
CA SER A 154 19.99 9.18 -26.95
C SER A 154 19.16 8.83 -25.72
N LEU A 155 18.96 9.78 -24.80
CA LEU A 155 18.35 9.51 -23.50
C LEU A 155 16.85 9.20 -23.65
N VAL A 156 16.45 8.01 -23.19
CA VAL A 156 15.08 7.48 -23.19
C VAL A 156 14.51 7.43 -21.77
N GLU A 157 15.34 7.18 -20.77
CA GLU A 157 14.92 7.10 -19.37
C GLU A 157 15.86 7.91 -18.47
N LEU A 158 15.28 8.77 -17.64
CA LEU A 158 16.00 9.55 -16.63
C LEU A 158 15.31 9.38 -15.28
N CYS A 159 15.99 8.74 -14.34
CA CYS A 159 15.55 8.61 -12.96
C CYS A 159 16.58 9.27 -12.05
N LEU A 160 16.17 10.32 -11.34
CA LEU A 160 17.01 11.07 -10.43
C LEU A 160 16.35 11.05 -9.05
N SER A 161 17.07 10.56 -8.06
CA SER A 161 16.64 10.51 -6.68
C SER A 161 17.73 11.03 -5.76
N GLY A 162 17.33 11.84 -4.81
CA GLY A 162 18.21 12.49 -3.87
C GLY A 162 18.29 13.98 -4.14
N GLN A 163 18.59 14.71 -3.07
CA GLN A 163 18.75 16.17 -3.00
C GLN A 163 19.68 16.67 -4.12
N SER A 164 19.18 16.89 -5.33
CA SER A 164 19.95 17.37 -6.48
C SER A 164 19.39 18.70 -6.97
N GLU A 165 20.24 19.49 -7.61
CA GLU A 165 19.88 20.83 -8.08
C GLU A 165 19.98 20.90 -9.61
N LEU A 166 18.91 21.41 -10.22
CA LEU A 166 18.86 21.76 -11.63
C LEU A 166 19.20 23.25 -11.76
N GLU A 167 20.29 23.58 -12.43
CA GLU A 167 20.62 24.98 -12.70
C GLU A 167 19.64 25.59 -13.71
N PRO A 168 19.16 26.83 -13.50
CA PRO A 168 18.27 27.51 -14.44
C PRO A 168 18.82 27.64 -15.86
N GLU A 169 20.15 27.69 -16.03
CA GLU A 169 20.79 27.79 -17.34
C GLU A 169 20.73 26.48 -18.15
N VAL A 170 20.54 25.33 -17.49
CA VAL A 170 20.36 24.01 -18.14
C VAL A 170 19.06 23.97 -18.95
N ILE A 171 18.04 24.70 -18.48
CA ILE A 171 16.67 24.76 -19.03
C ILE A 171 16.66 25.29 -20.48
N LYS A 172 17.59 26.17 -20.85
CA LYS A 172 17.63 26.77 -22.20
C LYS A 172 18.01 25.75 -23.28
N MET A 173 18.62 24.62 -22.92
CA MET A 173 19.35 23.75 -23.86
C MET A 173 18.87 22.29 -23.88
N ILE A 174 17.69 21.99 -23.30
CA ILE A 174 17.14 20.63 -23.28
C ILE A 174 16.95 20.11 -24.73
N ARG A 175 17.62 18.99 -25.06
CA ARG A 175 17.58 18.31 -26.37
C ARG A 175 17.25 16.81 -26.27
N CYS A 176 16.93 16.29 -25.08
CA CYS A 176 16.53 14.90 -24.88
C CYS A 176 15.09 14.61 -25.37
N HIS A 177 14.81 14.89 -26.64
CA HIS A 177 13.49 14.74 -27.28
C HIS A 177 12.97 13.29 -27.30
N SER A 178 13.87 12.31 -27.15
CA SER A 178 13.58 10.87 -27.12
C SER A 178 13.14 10.36 -25.75
N LEU A 179 13.08 11.23 -24.73
CA LEU A 179 12.79 10.84 -23.36
C LEU A 179 11.35 10.32 -23.23
N ARG A 180 11.21 9.08 -22.75
CA ARG A 180 9.95 8.38 -22.52
C ARG A 180 9.62 8.20 -21.05
N LYS A 181 10.64 8.16 -20.17
CA LYS A 181 10.44 8.05 -18.72
C LYS A 181 11.25 9.10 -17.98
N LEU A 182 10.57 9.87 -17.13
CA LEU A 182 11.18 10.86 -16.24
C LEU A 182 10.71 10.62 -14.81
N CYS A 183 11.63 10.29 -13.91
CA CYS A 183 11.38 10.17 -12.48
C CYS A 183 12.28 11.14 -11.72
N LEU A 184 11.69 12.07 -10.96
CA LEU A 184 12.39 13.06 -10.15
C LEU A 184 11.94 12.90 -8.70
N VAL A 185 12.85 12.52 -7.81
CA VAL A 185 12.58 12.28 -6.39
C VAL A 185 13.50 13.14 -5.53
N ASP A 186 12.93 14.02 -4.70
CA ASP A 186 13.68 14.94 -3.82
C ASP A 186 14.63 15.89 -4.58
N VAL A 187 14.25 16.28 -5.81
CA VAL A 187 15.02 17.20 -6.68
C VAL A 187 14.54 18.64 -6.48
N ARG A 188 15.45 19.63 -6.53
CA ARG A 188 15.08 21.05 -6.60
C ARG A 188 14.63 21.39 -8.03
N LEU A 189 13.35 21.72 -8.17
CA LEU A 189 12.68 21.99 -9.44
C LEU A 189 11.62 23.07 -9.23
N ASP A 190 11.67 24.15 -10.01
CA ASP A 190 10.60 25.15 -10.07
C ASP A 190 9.63 24.90 -11.24
N GLU A 191 8.54 25.69 -11.26
CA GLU A 191 7.46 25.55 -12.24
C GLU A 191 7.92 25.86 -13.67
N MET A 192 8.82 26.85 -13.86
CA MET A 192 9.35 27.21 -15.18
C MET A 192 10.26 26.10 -15.72
N MET A 193 11.06 25.47 -14.86
CA MET A 193 11.88 24.33 -15.23
C MET A 193 11.01 23.18 -15.71
N LEU A 194 9.95 22.86 -14.96
CA LEU A 194 9.06 21.76 -15.32
C LEU A 194 8.36 22.02 -16.66
N GLU A 195 7.79 23.21 -16.87
CA GLU A 195 7.15 23.56 -18.14
C GLU A 195 8.11 23.45 -19.33
N LYS A 196 9.38 23.82 -19.14
CA LYS A 196 10.38 23.67 -20.19
C LYS A 196 10.73 22.21 -20.47
N ILE A 197 10.90 21.38 -19.44
CA ILE A 197 11.16 19.94 -19.63
C ILE A 197 9.99 19.32 -20.39
N MET A 198 8.74 19.60 -19.98
CA MET A 198 7.54 19.08 -20.63
C MET A 198 7.40 19.52 -22.09
N SER A 199 7.72 20.79 -22.40
CA SER A 199 7.67 21.30 -23.77
C SER A 199 8.82 20.80 -24.66
N SER A 200 9.96 20.39 -24.08
CA SER A 200 11.12 19.88 -24.82
C SER A 200 11.08 18.36 -25.00
N CYS A 201 10.34 17.64 -24.17
CA CYS A 201 10.25 16.18 -24.17
C CYS A 201 8.79 15.70 -24.40
N PRO A 202 8.23 15.84 -25.61
CA PRO A 202 6.82 15.55 -25.87
C PRO A 202 6.46 14.06 -25.88
N LEU A 203 7.45 13.15 -25.94
CA LEU A 203 7.27 11.70 -26.01
C LEU A 203 7.25 11.01 -24.63
N ILE A 204 7.20 11.77 -23.54
CA ILE A 204 7.17 11.21 -22.18
C ILE A 204 5.89 10.37 -22.01
N GLU A 205 6.08 9.11 -21.64
CA GLU A 205 5.03 8.13 -21.35
C GLU A 205 4.82 7.95 -19.84
N VAL A 206 5.88 8.09 -19.05
CA VAL A 206 5.86 7.92 -17.59
C VAL A 206 6.52 9.13 -16.94
N LEU A 207 5.75 9.84 -16.11
CA LEU A 207 6.22 10.97 -15.33
C LEU A 207 6.01 10.71 -13.84
N GLU A 208 7.09 10.78 -13.06
CA GLU A 208 7.04 10.76 -11.61
C GLU A 208 7.75 11.98 -11.04
N ILE A 209 7.06 12.75 -10.21
CA ILE A 209 7.59 13.88 -9.46
C ILE A 209 7.25 13.64 -8.00
N SER A 210 8.24 13.30 -7.19
CA SER A 210 8.06 12.93 -5.79
C SER A 210 8.95 13.78 -4.88
N LEU A 211 8.37 14.39 -3.83
CA LEU A 211 9.05 15.16 -2.79
C LEU A 211 9.98 16.29 -3.30
N CYS A 212 9.81 16.74 -4.54
CA CYS A 212 10.61 17.81 -5.12
C CYS A 212 10.39 19.16 -4.40
N VAL A 213 11.44 19.96 -4.31
CA VAL A 213 11.45 21.27 -3.63
C VAL A 213 11.43 22.40 -4.64
N GLY A 214 10.65 23.45 -4.40
CA GLY A 214 10.49 24.58 -5.33
C GLY A 214 9.26 24.47 -6.23
N LEU A 215 8.59 23.32 -6.23
CA LEU A 215 7.38 23.07 -6.99
C LEU A 215 6.14 23.09 -6.09
N ALA A 216 5.23 24.02 -6.36
CA ALA A 216 3.92 24.06 -5.73
C ALA A 216 2.83 23.76 -6.75
N ASN A 217 2.82 24.46 -7.88
CA ASN A 217 1.86 24.23 -8.95
C ASN A 217 2.44 23.29 -10.02
N VAL A 218 1.60 22.42 -10.56
CA VAL A 218 1.97 21.48 -11.62
C VAL A 218 1.05 21.70 -12.80
N LYS A 219 1.62 22.15 -13.92
CA LYS A 219 0.92 22.29 -15.18
C LYS A 219 1.53 21.38 -16.22
N LEU A 220 0.77 20.37 -16.64
CA LEU A 220 1.14 19.41 -17.67
C LEU A 220 0.24 19.64 -18.87
N SER A 221 0.77 20.19 -19.95
CA SER A 221 0.00 20.49 -21.16
C SER A 221 0.65 19.85 -22.38
N LYS A 222 -0.18 19.44 -23.34
CA LYS A 222 0.26 18.92 -24.66
C LYS A 222 1.06 17.61 -24.61
N LEU A 223 0.86 16.78 -23.60
CA LEU A 223 1.54 15.48 -23.46
C LEU A 223 0.65 14.35 -23.99
N GLN A 224 0.74 14.08 -25.30
CA GLN A 224 -0.11 13.09 -25.97
C GLN A 224 0.26 11.64 -25.63
N GLU A 225 1.55 11.37 -25.43
CA GLU A 225 2.06 10.02 -25.17
C GLU A 225 2.07 9.64 -23.68
N LEU A 226 1.75 10.59 -22.78
CA LEU A 226 1.78 10.37 -21.34
C LEU A 226 0.71 9.35 -20.94
N LYS A 227 1.15 8.22 -20.39
CA LYS A 227 0.29 7.11 -19.95
C LYS A 227 0.18 7.06 -18.44
N GLU A 228 1.26 7.36 -17.73
CA GLU A 228 1.34 7.28 -16.27
C GLU A 228 1.89 8.57 -15.68
N CYS A 229 1.19 9.14 -14.70
CA CYS A 229 1.61 10.36 -14.01
C CYS A 229 1.44 10.20 -12.50
N ARG A 230 2.56 10.34 -11.78
CA ARG A 230 2.62 10.29 -10.31
C ARG A 230 3.17 11.60 -9.77
N ILE A 231 2.37 12.33 -8.99
CA ILE A 231 2.75 13.58 -8.35
C ILE A 231 2.63 13.39 -6.83
N VAL A 232 3.75 13.49 -6.11
CA VAL A 232 3.78 13.48 -4.66
C VAL A 232 4.54 14.71 -4.20
N LEU A 233 3.89 15.74 -3.67
CA LEU A 233 4.60 16.94 -3.20
C LEU A 233 4.29 17.22 -1.73
N ARG A 234 5.17 17.95 -1.07
CA ARG A 234 4.97 18.38 0.32
C ARG A 234 3.87 19.45 0.45
N ASN A 235 3.68 20.26 -0.57
CA ASN A 235 2.69 21.33 -0.57
C ASN A 235 2.16 21.54 -1.99
N ILE A 236 1.25 20.66 -2.42
CA ILE A 236 0.59 20.79 -3.72
C ILE A 236 -0.27 22.06 -3.70
N GLY A 237 0.00 22.97 -4.63
CA GLY A 237 -0.85 24.10 -5.00
C GLY A 237 -1.89 23.68 -6.03
N CYS A 238 -1.84 24.23 -7.23
CA CYS A 238 -2.74 23.88 -8.34
C CYS A 238 -2.17 22.72 -9.17
N VAL A 239 -3.03 21.79 -9.61
CA VAL A 239 -2.64 20.74 -10.56
C VAL A 239 -3.55 20.82 -11.79
N GLU A 240 -2.97 21.18 -12.93
CA GLU A 240 -3.64 21.26 -14.21
C GLU A 240 -3.02 20.25 -15.18
N ILE A 241 -3.84 19.34 -15.71
CA ILE A 241 -3.37 18.26 -16.59
C ILE A 241 -4.22 18.22 -17.86
N GLU A 242 -3.55 18.26 -18.99
CA GLU A 242 -4.09 18.08 -20.33
C GLU A 242 -3.26 17.00 -21.05
N ALA A 243 -3.67 15.74 -20.86
CA ALA A 243 -2.97 14.56 -21.36
C ALA A 243 -3.99 13.49 -21.85
N PRO A 244 -4.34 13.49 -23.14
CA PRO A 244 -5.34 12.56 -23.68
C PRO A 244 -4.96 11.08 -23.61
N GLY A 245 -3.66 10.76 -23.66
CA GLY A 245 -3.15 9.39 -23.53
C GLY A 245 -3.14 8.83 -22.11
N LEU A 246 -3.45 9.67 -21.10
CA LEU A 246 -3.26 9.34 -19.69
C LEU A 246 -4.19 8.20 -19.25
N LYS A 247 -3.60 7.14 -18.69
CA LYS A 247 -4.30 5.96 -18.18
C LYS A 247 -4.28 5.91 -16.67
N ASP A 248 -3.19 6.35 -16.06
CA ASP A 248 -2.96 6.26 -14.63
C ASP A 248 -2.55 7.60 -14.05
N PHE A 249 -3.34 8.10 -13.11
CA PHE A 249 -3.05 9.32 -12.39
C PHE A 249 -3.05 9.10 -10.88
N TYR A 250 -1.92 9.41 -10.26
CA TYR A 250 -1.74 9.39 -8.82
C TYR A 250 -1.27 10.75 -8.34
N CYS A 251 -2.00 11.33 -7.39
CA CYS A 251 -1.66 12.61 -6.79
C CYS A 251 -1.72 12.51 -5.26
N TRP A 252 -0.66 12.90 -4.56
CA TRP A 252 -0.57 12.84 -3.11
C TRP A 252 0.11 14.07 -2.49
N ASN A 253 -0.56 14.73 -1.57
CA ASN A 253 0.04 15.72 -0.70
C ASN A 253 0.69 15.06 0.53
N SER A 254 2.02 15.09 0.63
CA SER A 254 2.77 14.34 1.63
C SER A 254 2.76 14.96 3.04
N ILE A 255 2.38 16.24 3.21
CA ILE A 255 2.34 16.86 4.55
C ILE A 255 0.97 16.62 5.22
N VAL A 256 1.01 15.82 6.28
CA VAL A 256 -0.08 15.58 7.24
C VAL A 256 -0.36 16.85 8.05
N ARG A 257 -1.00 17.86 7.43
CA ARG A 257 -1.57 19.12 8.02
C ARG A 257 -2.04 20.12 6.95
N SER A 258 -2.21 19.69 5.71
CA SER A 258 -2.56 20.52 4.54
C SER A 258 -3.88 21.29 4.66
N TYR A 259 -4.82 20.82 5.48
CA TYR A 259 -6.15 21.40 5.73
C TYR A 259 -6.16 22.83 6.32
N LEU A 260 -5.03 23.32 6.85
CA LEU A 260 -4.92 24.70 7.37
C LEU A 260 -4.73 25.75 6.26
N ARG A 261 -4.57 25.33 5.00
CA ARG A 261 -4.36 26.26 3.88
C ARG A 261 -5.55 26.26 2.92
N PRO A 262 -5.96 27.43 2.42
CA PRO A 262 -6.87 27.50 1.28
C PRO A 262 -6.17 26.82 0.10
N LEU A 263 -6.81 25.82 -0.52
CA LEU A 263 -6.18 25.02 -1.57
C LEU A 263 -7.07 24.89 -2.83
N PRO A 264 -6.43 24.78 -4.02
CA PRO A 264 -6.96 25.11 -5.34
C PRO A 264 -7.49 23.86 -6.06
N PRO A 265 -8.22 24.04 -7.17
CA PRO A 265 -8.84 22.93 -7.90
C PRO A 265 -7.80 22.05 -8.60
N ILE A 266 -7.92 20.72 -8.49
CA ILE A 266 -7.40 19.82 -9.52
C ILE A 266 -8.25 20.02 -10.76
N ARG A 267 -7.61 20.33 -11.89
CA ARG A 267 -8.27 20.49 -13.17
C ARG A 267 -7.66 19.51 -14.17
N MET A 268 -8.45 18.53 -14.54
CA MET A 268 -8.08 17.57 -15.59
C MET A 268 -8.92 17.88 -16.81
N TYR A 269 -8.25 18.17 -17.92
CA TYR A 269 -8.85 18.41 -19.21
C TYR A 269 -8.50 17.24 -20.13
N THR A 270 -9.47 16.83 -20.96
CA THR A 270 -9.24 15.87 -22.06
C THR A 270 -8.62 14.51 -21.66
N CYS A 271 -8.70 14.09 -20.39
CA CYS A 271 -8.13 12.83 -19.88
C CYS A 271 -9.09 11.63 -20.05
N ASN A 272 -9.69 11.47 -21.23
CA ASN A 272 -10.80 10.54 -21.45
C ASN A 272 -10.40 9.05 -21.36
N ASN A 273 -9.12 8.74 -21.56
CA ASN A 273 -8.56 7.38 -21.50
C ASN A 273 -8.15 6.93 -20.08
N LEU A 274 -8.42 7.78 -19.07
CA LEU A 274 -8.04 7.49 -17.70
C LEU A 274 -8.74 6.24 -17.20
N LYS A 275 -7.96 5.29 -16.69
CA LYS A 275 -8.40 4.00 -16.14
C LYS A 275 -8.27 3.96 -14.62
N ARG A 276 -7.25 4.60 -14.05
CA ARG A 276 -7.04 4.66 -12.60
C ARG A 276 -6.80 6.09 -12.14
N LEU A 277 -7.58 6.51 -11.14
CA LEU A 277 -7.48 7.82 -10.52
C LEU A 277 -7.32 7.64 -9.01
N SER A 278 -6.19 8.10 -8.47
CA SER A 278 -5.90 8.04 -7.03
C SER A 278 -5.52 9.42 -6.50
N LEU A 279 -6.31 9.94 -5.57
CA LEU A 279 -6.08 11.23 -4.91
C LEU A 279 -5.91 11.02 -3.41
N ASN A 280 -4.82 11.54 -2.82
CA ASN A 280 -4.50 11.39 -1.40
C ASN A 280 -4.14 12.71 -0.71
N ASP A 281 -4.83 13.03 0.39
CA ASP A 281 -4.72 14.26 1.19
C ASP A 281 -4.81 15.53 0.32
N ILE A 282 -5.80 15.55 -0.58
CA ILE A 282 -6.06 16.66 -1.51
C ILE A 282 -7.40 17.32 -1.19
N GLY A 283 -7.45 18.65 -1.28
CA GLY A 283 -8.69 19.41 -1.22
C GLY A 283 -9.51 19.26 -2.50
N ILE A 284 -10.67 18.61 -2.40
CA ILE A 284 -11.61 18.44 -3.52
C ILE A 284 -13.03 18.80 -3.06
N LYS A 285 -13.85 19.32 -3.97
CA LYS A 285 -15.25 19.68 -3.71
C LYS A 285 -16.19 18.59 -4.20
N ASP A 286 -17.37 18.51 -3.62
CA ASP A 286 -18.44 17.57 -4.00
C ASP A 286 -18.74 17.58 -5.52
N GLU A 287 -18.69 18.75 -6.16
CA GLU A 287 -18.92 18.95 -7.61
C GLU A 287 -17.98 18.12 -8.51
N PHE A 288 -16.78 17.77 -8.01
CA PHE A 288 -15.82 16.95 -8.74
C PHE A 288 -16.43 15.59 -9.14
N PHE A 289 -17.22 14.99 -8.25
CA PHE A 289 -17.76 13.65 -8.46
C PHE A 289 -18.94 13.63 -9.44
N LEU A 290 -19.68 14.74 -9.57
CA LEU A 290 -20.79 14.87 -10.52
C LEU A 290 -20.32 14.75 -11.98
N GLY A 291 -19.07 15.17 -12.26
CA GLY A 291 -18.47 15.13 -13.59
C GLY A 291 -17.78 13.83 -13.96
N ILE A 292 -17.69 12.83 -13.07
CA ILE A 292 -16.84 11.64 -13.31
C ILE A 292 -17.21 10.89 -14.58
N ALA A 293 -18.49 10.56 -14.80
CA ALA A 293 -18.91 9.82 -16.00
C ALA A 293 -18.58 10.57 -17.31
N GLY A 294 -18.69 11.90 -17.30
CA GLY A 294 -18.40 12.73 -18.47
C GLY A 294 -16.90 12.96 -18.70
N ASN A 295 -16.15 13.20 -17.63
CA ASN A 295 -14.73 13.53 -17.70
C ASN A 295 -13.84 12.29 -17.86
N PHE A 296 -14.25 11.15 -17.30
CA PHE A 296 -13.47 9.91 -17.26
C PHE A 296 -14.34 8.70 -17.66
N PRO A 297 -14.80 8.62 -18.92
CA PRO A 297 -15.75 7.60 -19.35
C PRO A 297 -15.20 6.17 -19.25
N HIS A 298 -13.88 5.99 -19.28
CA HIS A 298 -13.20 4.69 -19.21
C HIS A 298 -12.59 4.37 -17.84
N LEU A 299 -12.92 5.14 -16.79
CA LEU A 299 -12.36 4.95 -15.45
C LEU A 299 -12.78 3.60 -14.86
N GLU A 300 -11.79 2.76 -14.50
CA GLU A 300 -12.00 1.43 -13.93
C GLU A 300 -11.78 1.42 -12.40
N GLU A 301 -10.91 2.29 -11.88
CA GLU A 301 -10.57 2.37 -10.47
C GLU A 301 -10.52 3.82 -9.97
N LEU A 302 -11.20 4.07 -8.86
CA LEU A 302 -11.23 5.36 -8.17
C LEU A 302 -10.80 5.18 -6.72
N ALA A 303 -9.72 5.84 -6.32
CA ALA A 303 -9.22 5.86 -4.96
C ALA A 303 -9.17 7.30 -4.42
N ILE A 304 -9.84 7.53 -3.29
CA ILE A 304 -9.88 8.82 -2.60
C ILE A 304 -9.46 8.57 -1.15
N GLN A 305 -8.34 9.16 -0.73
CA GLN A 305 -7.78 8.96 0.60
C GLN A 305 -7.52 10.30 1.30
N ASP A 306 -8.04 10.48 2.51
CA ASP A 306 -7.84 11.66 3.37
C ASP A 306 -8.09 13.02 2.70
N CYS A 307 -8.86 13.02 1.61
CA CYS A 307 -9.29 14.23 0.93
C CYS A 307 -10.24 15.05 1.82
N TYR A 308 -10.13 16.37 1.74
CA TYR A 308 -10.85 17.32 2.61
C TYR A 308 -11.65 18.34 1.80
N HIS A 309 -12.55 19.06 2.49
CA HIS A 309 -13.61 19.90 1.89
C HIS A 309 -14.72 19.12 1.16
N LEU A 310 -14.77 17.81 1.38
CA LEU A 310 -15.85 16.95 0.93
C LEU A 310 -16.87 16.74 2.04
N GLN A 311 -18.13 17.03 1.74
CA GLN A 311 -19.25 16.61 2.58
C GLN A 311 -19.98 15.43 1.96
N THR A 312 -20.11 15.43 0.64
CA THR A 312 -20.89 14.44 -0.10
C THR A 312 -20.10 13.91 -1.31
N ILE A 313 -20.17 12.60 -1.52
CA ILE A 313 -19.64 11.94 -2.73
C ILE A 313 -20.83 11.37 -3.50
N LYS A 314 -21.00 11.78 -4.75
CA LYS A 314 -22.03 11.25 -5.65
C LYS A 314 -21.37 10.74 -6.91
N ILE A 315 -21.19 9.43 -6.99
CA ILE A 315 -20.53 8.76 -8.12
C ILE A 315 -21.61 8.08 -8.94
N SER A 316 -21.72 8.42 -10.23
CA SER A 316 -22.46 7.64 -11.20
C SER A 316 -21.50 7.25 -12.33
N SER A 317 -21.36 5.96 -12.61
CA SER A 317 -20.49 5.46 -13.69
C SER A 317 -20.81 4.01 -14.06
N HIS A 318 -20.71 3.69 -15.35
CA HIS A 318 -20.88 2.32 -15.85
C HIS A 318 -19.54 1.60 -16.07
N SER A 319 -18.41 2.29 -15.97
CA SER A 319 -17.07 1.74 -16.22
C SER A 319 -16.29 1.37 -14.96
N ILE A 320 -16.58 2.05 -13.84
CA ILE A 320 -15.85 1.85 -12.57
C ILE A 320 -16.13 0.46 -12.02
N LYS A 321 -15.06 -0.27 -11.67
CA LYS A 321 -15.11 -1.61 -11.08
C LYS A 321 -14.65 -1.60 -9.62
N ILE A 322 -13.72 -0.71 -9.27
CA ILE A 322 -13.10 -0.66 -7.95
C ILE A 322 -13.23 0.75 -7.38
N ILE A 323 -13.78 0.85 -6.18
CA ILE A 323 -13.84 2.11 -5.41
C ILE A 323 -13.13 1.90 -4.08
N ASN A 324 -12.14 2.74 -3.79
CA ASN A 324 -11.43 2.79 -2.51
C ASN A 324 -11.63 4.16 -1.86
N LEU A 325 -12.29 4.19 -0.71
CA LEU A 325 -12.53 5.40 0.08
C LEU A 325 -11.83 5.27 1.43
N GLY A 326 -10.81 6.10 1.68
CA GLY A 326 -10.04 6.11 2.91
C GLY A 326 -10.15 7.44 3.64
N PHE A 327 -10.57 7.48 4.91
CA PHE A 327 -10.63 8.69 5.72
C PHE A 327 -10.22 8.39 7.16
N ALA A 328 -8.95 8.59 7.47
CA ALA A 328 -8.37 8.34 8.79
C ALA A 328 -8.85 9.33 9.86
N VAL A 329 -9.35 10.50 9.46
CA VAL A 329 -9.89 11.54 10.34
C VAL A 329 -11.21 12.05 9.78
N ASP A 330 -12.25 12.16 10.62
CA ASP A 330 -13.48 12.85 10.26
C ASP A 330 -13.21 14.35 10.06
N ARG A 331 -13.30 14.79 8.79
CA ARG A 331 -13.16 16.20 8.38
C ARG A 331 -14.48 16.78 7.84
N GLY A 332 -15.61 16.20 8.24
CA GLY A 332 -16.96 16.63 7.86
C GLY A 332 -17.57 15.87 6.68
N PHE A 333 -17.02 14.70 6.34
CA PHE A 333 -17.57 13.82 5.29
C PHE A 333 -18.80 13.08 5.82
N LYS A 334 -19.95 13.29 5.19
CA LYS A 334 -21.26 12.88 5.71
C LYS A 334 -21.89 11.73 4.93
N GLU A 335 -21.84 11.79 3.59
CA GLU A 335 -22.55 10.82 2.74
C GLU A 335 -21.79 10.44 1.46
N ALA A 336 -21.96 9.20 1.04
CA ALA A 336 -21.49 8.66 -0.22
C ALA A 336 -22.60 7.88 -0.94
N CYS A 337 -23.03 8.39 -2.08
CA CYS A 337 -24.00 7.75 -2.95
C CYS A 337 -23.30 7.23 -4.21
N ILE A 338 -23.38 5.90 -4.40
CA ILE A 338 -22.63 5.15 -5.39
C ILE A 338 -23.61 4.47 -6.34
N ASP A 339 -23.76 5.07 -7.51
CA ASP A 339 -24.49 4.53 -8.65
C ASP A 339 -23.53 3.91 -9.67
N VAL A 340 -23.02 2.72 -9.34
CA VAL A 340 -22.02 2.02 -10.14
C VAL A 340 -22.45 0.57 -10.34
N PRO A 341 -23.29 0.28 -11.37
CA PRO A 341 -23.84 -1.05 -11.58
C PRO A 341 -22.80 -2.10 -11.98
N SER A 342 -21.60 -1.68 -12.39
CA SER A 342 -20.46 -2.55 -12.77
C SER A 342 -19.45 -2.77 -11.65
N ILE A 343 -19.77 -2.36 -10.42
CA ILE A 343 -18.87 -2.51 -9.28
C ILE A 343 -18.54 -3.98 -9.00
N VAL A 344 -17.26 -4.24 -8.76
CA VAL A 344 -16.70 -5.55 -8.42
C VAL A 344 -16.16 -5.53 -6.99
N ARG A 345 -15.55 -4.41 -6.59
CA ARG A 345 -14.96 -4.25 -5.25
C ARG A 345 -15.20 -2.85 -4.70
N PHE A 346 -15.67 -2.80 -3.47
CA PHE A 346 -15.76 -1.58 -2.68
C PHE A 346 -14.89 -1.73 -1.44
N GLU A 347 -14.02 -0.76 -1.20
CA GLU A 347 -13.17 -0.71 -0.02
C GLU A 347 -13.41 0.60 0.72
N TYR A 348 -13.71 0.51 2.01
CA TYR A 348 -13.79 1.67 2.90
C TYR A 348 -12.84 1.50 4.07
N LYS A 349 -12.01 2.52 4.33
CA LYS A 349 -11.13 2.59 5.50
C LYS A 349 -11.38 3.88 6.26
N GLY A 350 -11.57 3.84 7.58
CA GLY A 350 -11.66 5.08 8.34
C GLY A 350 -11.93 4.93 9.83
N ASN A 351 -12.11 6.04 10.53
CA ASN A 351 -12.43 6.05 11.97
C ASN A 351 -13.87 6.48 12.29
N PHE A 352 -14.72 6.61 11.27
CA PHE A 352 -16.15 6.92 11.36
C PHE A 352 -16.94 6.14 10.30
N ILE A 353 -18.27 6.29 10.28
CA ILE A 353 -19.14 5.66 9.26
C ILE A 353 -20.05 6.74 8.67
N PRO A 354 -19.81 7.18 7.42
CA PRO A 354 -20.73 8.08 6.71
C PRO A 354 -21.98 7.32 6.25
N LEU A 355 -23.01 8.07 5.83
CA LEU A 355 -24.19 7.48 5.21
C LEU A 355 -23.81 6.97 3.82
N PHE A 356 -24.01 5.68 3.56
CA PHE A 356 -23.81 5.11 2.24
C PHE A 356 -25.15 4.83 1.56
N CYS A 357 -25.18 5.01 0.24
CA CYS A 357 -26.31 4.60 -0.59
C CYS A 357 -25.77 3.92 -1.86
N PHE A 358 -26.30 2.75 -2.22
CA PHE A 358 -25.87 2.00 -3.40
C PHE A 358 -27.04 1.73 -4.35
N THR A 359 -26.82 1.89 -5.65
CA THR A 359 -27.74 1.30 -6.64
C THR A 359 -27.47 -0.18 -6.80
N ALA A 360 -28.48 -0.94 -7.25
CA ALA A 360 -28.38 -2.39 -7.37
C ALA A 360 -27.27 -2.79 -8.37
N PRO A 361 -26.20 -3.49 -7.93
CA PRO A 361 -25.16 -3.94 -8.85
C PRO A 361 -25.66 -5.02 -9.80
N SER A 362 -25.06 -5.10 -10.97
CA SER A 362 -25.43 -6.06 -12.02
C SER A 362 -24.94 -7.48 -11.75
N GLY A 363 -23.99 -7.66 -10.84
CA GLY A 363 -23.33 -8.93 -10.56
C GLY A 363 -22.82 -9.05 -9.12
N PRO A 364 -22.18 -10.18 -8.77
CA PRO A 364 -21.58 -10.38 -7.45
C PRO A 364 -20.40 -9.41 -7.26
N TRP A 365 -20.27 -8.91 -6.04
CA TRP A 365 -19.23 -7.94 -5.66
C TRP A 365 -18.83 -8.15 -4.20
N VAL A 366 -17.66 -7.62 -3.85
CA VAL A 366 -17.07 -7.73 -2.50
C VAL A 366 -17.00 -6.36 -1.84
N SER A 367 -17.21 -6.32 -0.54
CA SER A 367 -17.06 -5.11 0.27
C SER A 367 -16.06 -5.34 1.40
N ASP A 368 -14.95 -4.61 1.37
CA ASP A 368 -13.91 -4.64 2.40
C ASP A 368 -14.02 -3.38 3.26
N ILE A 369 -14.43 -3.54 4.51
CA ILE A 369 -14.66 -2.42 5.44
C ILE A 369 -13.66 -2.51 6.59
N GLU A 370 -12.75 -1.55 6.71
CA GLU A 370 -11.80 -1.44 7.82
C GLU A 370 -12.08 -0.18 8.64
N LEU A 371 -12.49 -0.37 9.90
CA LEU A 371 -12.75 0.73 10.83
C LEU A 371 -11.72 0.71 11.96
N SER A 372 -11.02 1.82 12.16
CA SER A 372 -9.88 1.90 13.08
C SER A 372 -9.91 3.13 13.99
N TRP A 373 -9.76 2.92 15.30
CA TRP A 373 -9.65 3.96 16.33
C TRP A 373 -8.30 3.83 17.03
N HIS A 374 -7.41 4.82 16.86
CA HIS A 374 -6.03 4.75 17.37
C HIS A 374 -5.73 5.73 18.51
N ASP A 375 -6.60 6.71 18.78
CA ASP A 375 -6.50 7.67 19.88
C ASP A 375 -7.71 7.56 20.83
N ARG A 376 -7.77 8.39 21.89
CA ARG A 376 -8.85 8.50 22.92
C ARG A 376 -10.26 8.82 22.37
N ASN A 377 -10.62 8.24 21.24
CA ASN A 377 -11.92 8.35 20.62
C ASN A 377 -12.88 7.44 21.37
N ILE A 378 -13.80 8.06 22.11
CA ILE A 378 -14.97 7.37 22.65
C ILE A 378 -15.78 6.89 21.43
N LEU A 379 -16.11 5.59 21.37
CA LEU A 379 -17.05 5.10 20.36
C LEU A 379 -18.36 5.86 20.56
N GLU A 380 -18.82 6.56 19.52
CA GLU A 380 -20.12 7.22 19.55
C GLU A 380 -21.21 6.20 19.92
N THR A 381 -22.18 6.62 20.72
CA THR A 381 -23.34 5.78 21.09
C THR A 381 -24.09 5.28 19.86
N SER A 382 -24.04 6.02 18.76
CA SER A 382 -24.66 5.70 17.46
C SER A 382 -23.82 4.77 16.57
N PHE A 383 -22.62 4.36 16.98
CA PHE A 383 -21.72 3.56 16.13
C PHE A 383 -22.37 2.29 15.59
N PHE A 384 -22.96 1.48 16.47
CA PHE A 384 -23.53 0.19 16.09
C PHE A 384 -24.79 0.32 15.22
N SER A 385 -25.55 1.42 15.38
CA SER A 385 -26.69 1.70 14.49
C SER A 385 -26.19 2.13 13.11
N LYS A 386 -25.20 3.04 13.02
CA LYS A 386 -24.56 3.41 11.75
C LYS A 386 -23.94 2.21 11.04
N LEU A 387 -23.23 1.34 11.78
CA LEU A 387 -22.69 0.10 11.23
C LEU A 387 -23.79 -0.84 10.73
N LYS A 388 -24.90 -0.95 11.45
CA LYS A 388 -26.05 -1.77 11.02
C LYS A 388 -26.65 -1.24 9.72
N GLU A 389 -26.82 0.07 9.58
CA GLU A 389 -27.31 0.66 8.33
C GLU A 389 -26.33 0.43 7.18
N LEU A 390 -25.03 0.66 7.38
CA LEU A 390 -24.00 0.35 6.38
C LEU A 390 -24.08 -1.11 5.91
N LEU A 391 -24.14 -2.07 6.84
CA LEU A 391 -24.20 -3.49 6.49
C LEU A 391 -25.50 -3.90 5.80
N LYS A 392 -26.61 -3.16 6.02
CA LYS A 392 -27.85 -3.37 5.25
C LYS A 392 -27.69 -2.92 3.81
N GLU A 393 -27.06 -1.77 3.59
CA GLU A 393 -26.79 -1.26 2.24
C GLU A 393 -25.84 -2.19 1.46
N LEU A 394 -24.90 -2.82 2.16
CA LEU A 394 -23.95 -3.79 1.59
C LEU A 394 -24.48 -5.23 1.54
N ASN A 395 -25.75 -5.50 1.88
CA ASN A 395 -26.24 -6.88 2.08
C ASN A 395 -26.19 -7.79 0.83
N ARG A 396 -25.96 -7.21 -0.35
CA ARG A 396 -25.83 -7.94 -1.63
C ARG A 396 -24.38 -8.28 -1.98
N SER A 397 -23.40 -7.84 -1.19
CA SER A 397 -21.98 -8.17 -1.39
C SER A 397 -21.51 -9.26 -0.43
N GLU A 398 -20.36 -9.85 -0.74
CA GLU A 398 -19.59 -10.58 0.25
C GLU A 398 -18.83 -9.57 1.13
N ILE A 399 -19.29 -9.41 2.37
CA ILE A 399 -18.75 -8.40 3.29
C ILE A 399 -17.58 -8.99 4.10
N SER A 400 -16.42 -8.36 4.02
CA SER A 400 -15.30 -8.49 4.95
C SER A 400 -15.26 -7.26 5.86
N LEU A 401 -15.31 -7.49 7.17
CA LEU A 401 -15.35 -6.42 8.18
C LEU A 401 -14.14 -6.54 9.12
N LYS A 402 -13.33 -5.51 9.19
CA LYS A 402 -12.19 -5.40 10.10
C LYS A 402 -12.39 -4.24 11.05
N LEU A 403 -12.42 -4.53 12.35
CA LEU A 403 -12.61 -3.53 13.41
C LEU A 403 -11.36 -3.47 14.28
N ILE A 404 -10.76 -2.28 14.42
CA ILE A 404 -9.51 -2.06 15.16
C ILE A 404 -9.75 -1.02 16.24
N PHE A 405 -9.74 -1.45 17.49
CA PHE A 405 -9.98 -0.63 18.68
C PHE A 405 -8.67 -0.26 19.39
N SER A 406 -8.63 0.96 19.93
CA SER A 406 -7.49 1.54 20.65
C SER A 406 -7.19 0.82 21.98
N PRO A 407 -5.93 0.86 22.47
CA PRO A 407 -5.55 0.32 23.77
C PRO A 407 -6.12 0.99 25.03
N SER A 408 -6.84 2.09 24.90
CA SER A 408 -7.34 2.91 26.02
C SER A 408 -8.87 3.06 25.99
N PHE A 409 -9.57 2.07 25.44
CA PHE A 409 -11.01 2.13 25.26
C PHE A 409 -11.77 1.92 26.59
N GLU A 410 -12.40 2.96 27.12
CA GLU A 410 -13.04 2.98 28.46
C GLU A 410 -14.45 2.35 28.53
N GLY A 411 -14.89 1.60 27.52
CA GLY A 411 -16.12 0.81 27.59
C GLY A 411 -17.39 1.54 27.11
N PHE A 412 -18.48 0.78 27.08
CA PHE A 412 -19.74 1.11 26.39
C PHE A 412 -20.90 1.26 27.39
N ILE A 413 -21.83 2.20 27.13
CA ILE A 413 -23.09 2.32 27.87
C ILE A 413 -24.18 1.49 27.18
N GLU A 414 -24.59 0.43 27.87
CA GLU A 414 -25.32 -0.75 27.37
C GLU A 414 -26.81 -0.54 26.98
N ALA A 415 -27.36 0.67 27.13
CA ALA A 415 -28.80 0.83 27.37
C ALA A 415 -29.69 0.97 26.13
N GLU A 416 -29.22 1.54 25.01
CA GLU A 416 -30.13 1.96 23.93
C GLU A 416 -30.23 0.97 22.74
N THR A 417 -29.25 0.08 22.54
CA THR A 417 -29.22 -0.83 21.37
C THR A 417 -30.09 -2.08 21.51
N ARG A 418 -30.50 -2.45 22.73
CA ARG A 418 -31.28 -3.69 22.98
C ARG A 418 -32.73 -3.63 22.48
N ASN A 419 -33.30 -2.43 22.31
CA ASN A 419 -34.75 -2.26 22.10
C ASN A 419 -35.19 -2.06 20.64
N SER A 420 -34.28 -2.02 19.66
CA SER A 420 -34.61 -1.72 18.25
C SER A 420 -34.19 -2.79 17.24
N ALA A 421 -33.78 -3.99 17.68
CA ALA A 421 -33.39 -5.07 16.79
C ALA A 421 -34.57 -5.66 16.00
N ILE A 422 -34.93 -5.02 14.88
CA ILE A 422 -35.76 -5.61 13.84
C ILE A 422 -34.88 -6.58 13.04
N HIS A 423 -35.30 -7.83 12.99
CA HIS A 423 -34.67 -8.93 12.25
C HIS A 423 -35.20 -8.97 10.80
N PRO A 424 -34.43 -9.49 9.82
CA PRO A 424 -33.16 -10.21 9.95
C PRO A 424 -31.92 -9.31 10.06
N LEU A 425 -30.86 -9.82 10.70
CA LEU A 425 -29.56 -9.13 10.79
C LEU A 425 -28.72 -9.39 9.53
N PRO A 426 -27.92 -8.41 9.04
CA PRO A 426 -27.01 -8.59 7.93
C PRO A 426 -26.02 -9.74 8.16
N GLN A 427 -25.71 -10.49 7.10
CA GLN A 427 -24.68 -11.53 7.12
C GLN A 427 -23.32 -10.91 6.73
N VAL A 428 -22.28 -11.26 7.48
CA VAL A 428 -20.89 -10.87 7.18
C VAL A 428 -20.10 -12.13 6.86
N GLN A 429 -19.31 -12.14 5.79
CA GLN A 429 -18.56 -13.33 5.37
C GLN A 429 -17.35 -13.55 6.29
N GLU A 430 -16.55 -12.50 6.48
CA GLU A 430 -15.36 -12.52 7.34
C GLU A 430 -15.39 -11.33 8.31
N LEU A 431 -15.12 -11.59 9.59
CA LEU A 431 -14.96 -10.57 10.62
C LEU A 431 -13.59 -10.71 11.30
N SER A 432 -12.79 -9.65 11.27
CA SER A 432 -11.53 -9.56 12.01
C SER A 432 -11.64 -8.46 13.07
N ILE A 433 -11.25 -8.74 14.31
CA ILE A 433 -11.31 -7.76 15.40
C ILE A 433 -9.93 -7.61 16.03
N SER A 434 -9.52 -6.37 16.29
CA SER A 434 -8.32 -6.04 17.03
C SER A 434 -8.66 -5.12 18.18
N PHE A 435 -8.23 -5.45 19.39
CA PHE A 435 -8.39 -4.66 20.60
C PHE A 435 -7.21 -4.95 21.53
N ASN A 436 -6.95 -4.10 22.52
CA ASN A 436 -5.91 -4.39 23.50
C ASN A 436 -6.42 -5.38 24.54
N ALA A 437 -5.78 -6.54 24.64
CA ALA A 437 -6.19 -7.58 25.56
C ALA A 437 -5.63 -7.39 26.99
N THR A 438 -4.89 -6.31 27.27
CA THR A 438 -4.59 -5.91 28.66
C THR A 438 -5.76 -5.16 29.31
N ASP A 439 -6.73 -4.69 28.52
CA ASP A 439 -7.96 -4.08 29.03
C ASP A 439 -8.88 -5.15 29.63
N SER A 440 -9.70 -4.76 30.61
CA SER A 440 -10.59 -5.70 31.31
C SER A 440 -11.44 -6.53 30.33
N LEU A 441 -11.59 -7.83 30.60
CA LEU A 441 -12.46 -8.77 29.86
C LEU A 441 -13.84 -8.17 29.50
N ASN A 442 -14.37 -7.29 30.36
CA ASN A 442 -15.65 -6.59 30.18
C ASN A 442 -15.72 -5.74 28.91
N VAL A 443 -14.62 -5.12 28.49
CA VAL A 443 -14.57 -4.29 27.27
C VAL A 443 -14.72 -5.16 26.02
N ALA A 444 -13.94 -6.23 25.92
CA ALA A 444 -14.03 -7.19 24.82
C ALA A 444 -15.42 -7.85 24.77
N HIS A 445 -16.01 -8.16 25.93
CA HIS A 445 -17.39 -8.64 26.02
C HIS A 445 -18.39 -7.65 25.39
N SER A 446 -18.29 -6.37 25.76
CA SER A 446 -19.20 -5.33 25.31
C SER A 446 -19.10 -5.08 23.81
N ILE A 447 -17.88 -5.08 23.26
CA ILE A 447 -17.61 -4.90 21.84
C ILE A 447 -18.26 -6.03 21.03
N LEU A 448 -17.99 -7.29 21.40
CA LEU A 448 -18.53 -8.44 20.68
C LEU A 448 -20.04 -8.56 20.81
N ASP A 449 -20.61 -8.24 21.98
CA ASP A 449 -22.05 -8.15 22.14
C ASP A 449 -22.64 -7.14 21.16
N GLY A 450 -22.09 -5.92 21.10
CA GLY A 450 -22.53 -4.88 20.18
C GLY A 450 -22.44 -5.33 18.71
N ILE A 451 -21.33 -5.97 18.32
CA ILE A 451 -21.14 -6.47 16.96
C ILE A 451 -22.18 -7.54 16.62
N PHE A 452 -22.39 -8.53 17.48
CA PHE A 452 -23.36 -9.61 17.21
C PHE A 452 -24.82 -9.13 17.26
N TRP A 453 -25.11 -8.03 17.98
CA TRP A 453 -26.38 -7.29 17.87
C TRP A 453 -26.55 -6.58 16.53
N THR A 454 -25.45 -6.29 15.82
CA THR A 454 -25.46 -5.60 14.54
C THR A 454 -25.44 -6.56 13.35
N CYS A 455 -24.69 -7.66 13.39
CA CYS A 455 -24.54 -8.58 12.26
C CYS A 455 -24.30 -10.05 12.66
N ARG A 456 -24.36 -10.95 11.67
CA ARG A 456 -24.08 -12.39 11.82
C ARG A 456 -22.88 -12.78 10.95
N PRO A 457 -21.65 -12.78 11.51
CA PRO A 457 -20.47 -13.23 10.79
C PRO A 457 -20.48 -14.75 10.55
N LYS A 458 -20.14 -15.23 9.36
CA LYS A 458 -19.91 -16.66 9.09
C LYS A 458 -18.58 -17.14 9.64
N THR A 459 -17.56 -16.31 9.51
CA THR A 459 -16.20 -16.60 9.95
C THR A 459 -15.64 -15.44 10.73
N MET A 460 -14.98 -15.71 11.86
CA MET A 460 -14.10 -14.74 12.51
C MET A 460 -12.64 -15.15 12.38
N VAL A 461 -11.78 -14.22 11.98
CA VAL A 461 -10.36 -14.47 11.76
C VAL A 461 -9.52 -13.64 12.71
N GLN A 462 -8.54 -14.28 13.36
CA GLN A 462 -7.57 -13.63 14.23
C GLN A 462 -6.15 -13.93 13.76
N TYR A 463 -5.48 -12.91 13.22
CA TYR A 463 -4.10 -13.01 12.74
C TYR A 463 -3.09 -12.81 13.88
N CYS A 464 -2.11 -13.72 14.01
CA CYS A 464 -1.02 -13.64 14.96
C CYS A 464 0.34 -13.69 14.25
N TYR A 465 1.07 -12.58 14.31
CA TYR A 465 2.40 -12.43 13.73
C TYR A 465 3.48 -12.74 14.76
N HIS A 466 4.49 -13.51 14.35
CA HIS A 466 5.61 -13.87 15.21
C HIS A 466 6.64 -12.73 15.27
N ASP A 467 6.33 -11.67 16.02
CA ASP A 467 7.26 -10.62 16.41
C ASP A 467 7.34 -10.56 17.94
N LEU A 468 8.58 -10.49 18.48
CA LEU A 468 8.89 -10.73 19.91
C LEU A 468 8.14 -9.81 20.90
N HIS A 469 7.66 -8.64 20.45
CA HIS A 469 6.88 -7.70 21.27
C HIS A 469 5.35 -7.78 21.07
N PHE A 470 4.86 -8.38 19.98
CA PHE A 470 3.42 -8.40 19.62
C PHE A 470 2.70 -9.73 19.92
N ASN A 471 3.46 -10.79 20.25
CA ASN A 471 2.91 -12.14 20.40
C ASN A 471 1.96 -12.29 21.61
N VAL A 472 2.29 -11.71 22.76
CA VAL A 472 1.48 -11.84 24.00
C VAL A 472 0.07 -11.24 23.83
N ASN A 473 -0.04 -10.07 23.19
CA ASN A 473 -1.33 -9.43 22.98
C ASN A 473 -2.21 -10.20 21.99
N CYS A 474 -1.62 -10.84 20.96
CA CYS A 474 -2.39 -11.68 20.05
C CYS A 474 -2.95 -12.93 20.74
N THR A 475 -2.11 -13.60 21.52
CA THR A 475 -2.50 -14.81 22.26
C THR A 475 -3.59 -14.52 23.28
N ASN A 476 -3.52 -13.37 23.97
CA ASN A 476 -4.56 -12.94 24.90
C ASN A 476 -5.89 -12.62 24.18
N ARG A 477 -5.86 -11.95 23.03
CA ARG A 477 -7.08 -11.75 22.21
C ARG A 477 -7.71 -13.07 21.79
N ALA A 478 -6.89 -13.98 21.27
CA ALA A 478 -7.34 -15.32 20.88
C ALA A 478 -7.96 -16.07 22.07
N LYS A 479 -7.38 -15.95 23.27
CA LYS A 479 -7.92 -16.51 24.51
C LYS A 479 -9.30 -15.97 24.84
N VAL A 480 -9.47 -14.65 24.78
CA VAL A 480 -10.75 -13.99 25.05
C VAL A 480 -11.82 -14.46 24.05
N LEU A 481 -11.52 -14.44 22.74
CA LEU A 481 -12.43 -14.93 21.71
C LEU A 481 -12.81 -16.40 21.92
N PHE A 482 -11.81 -17.25 22.21
CA PHE A 482 -12.03 -18.67 22.51
C PHE A 482 -12.97 -18.85 23.70
N GLN A 483 -12.68 -18.20 24.83
CA GLN A 483 -13.49 -18.30 26.03
C GLN A 483 -14.93 -17.85 25.77
N MET A 484 -15.11 -16.73 25.08
CA MET A 484 -16.44 -16.17 24.79
C MET A 484 -17.28 -17.05 23.87
N LEU A 485 -16.68 -17.63 22.83
CA LEU A 485 -17.40 -18.40 21.83
C LEU A 485 -17.59 -19.86 22.26
N MET A 486 -16.54 -20.49 22.78
CA MET A 486 -16.55 -21.91 23.11
C MET A 486 -17.28 -22.19 24.43
N PHE A 487 -17.11 -21.33 25.44
CA PHE A 487 -17.78 -21.48 26.74
C PHE A 487 -19.10 -20.71 26.85
N ARG A 488 -19.65 -20.21 25.73
CA ARG A 488 -20.93 -19.47 25.69
C ARG A 488 -22.12 -20.16 26.38
N LYS A 489 -22.11 -21.50 26.45
CA LYS A 489 -23.17 -22.32 27.09
C LYS A 489 -22.89 -22.64 28.57
N ASN A 490 -21.66 -22.42 29.06
CA ASN A 490 -21.23 -22.79 30.42
C ASN A 490 -21.26 -21.59 31.37
N GLN A 491 -22.35 -21.43 32.12
CA GLN A 491 -22.53 -20.32 33.07
C GLN A 491 -21.50 -20.28 34.22
N LYS A 492 -20.86 -21.41 34.56
CA LYS A 492 -19.86 -21.49 35.66
C LYS A 492 -18.53 -20.79 35.37
N HIS A 493 -18.15 -20.65 34.10
CA HIS A 493 -16.91 -19.97 33.67
C HIS A 493 -17.17 -18.56 33.12
N SER A 494 -18.42 -18.11 33.28
CA SER A 494 -18.96 -17.00 32.56
C SER A 494 -19.03 -15.83 33.52
N SER A 495 -18.20 -14.80 33.35
CA SER A 495 -18.29 -13.53 34.12
C SER A 495 -19.54 -12.71 33.75
N TRP A 496 -20.55 -13.32 33.14
CA TRP A 496 -21.74 -12.67 32.60
C TRP A 496 -22.78 -12.51 33.69
N GLN A 497 -23.17 -11.27 33.99
CA GLN A 497 -24.27 -11.00 34.92
C GLN A 497 -25.63 -11.40 34.34
N GLN A 498 -25.78 -11.50 33.02
CA GLN A 498 -27.00 -11.96 32.33
C GLN A 498 -26.71 -12.70 31.01
N PRO A 499 -27.54 -13.69 30.61
CA PRO A 499 -27.41 -14.39 29.33
C PRO A 499 -27.68 -13.44 28.16
N LYS A 500 -26.77 -13.43 27.17
CA LYS A 500 -26.86 -12.55 26.00
C LYS A 500 -27.70 -13.21 24.90
N PHE A 501 -28.41 -12.40 24.11
CA PHE A 501 -29.37 -12.89 23.12
C PHE A 501 -28.74 -13.84 22.08
N TRP A 502 -27.54 -13.49 21.58
CA TRP A 502 -26.85 -14.23 20.52
C TRP A 502 -26.34 -15.59 20.98
N GLN A 503 -26.15 -15.81 22.29
CA GLN A 503 -25.64 -17.09 22.82
C GLN A 503 -26.59 -18.25 22.51
N LYS A 504 -27.90 -17.99 22.45
CA LYS A 504 -28.92 -18.98 22.07
C LYS A 504 -29.04 -19.14 20.56
N ASP A 505 -28.77 -18.07 19.81
CA ASP A 505 -28.86 -18.06 18.35
C ASP A 505 -27.62 -18.66 17.68
N LEU A 506 -26.46 -18.67 18.35
CA LEU A 506 -25.22 -19.29 17.87
C LEU A 506 -25.23 -20.79 18.18
N LYS A 507 -25.62 -21.59 17.19
CA LYS A 507 -25.79 -23.05 17.30
C LYS A 507 -24.46 -23.74 17.60
N ASP A 508 -23.47 -23.52 16.74
CA ASP A 508 -22.17 -24.17 16.83
C ASP A 508 -21.00 -23.24 16.47
N VAL A 509 -19.81 -23.58 16.95
CA VAL A 509 -18.56 -22.87 16.67
C VAL A 509 -17.46 -23.90 16.44
N LYS A 510 -16.80 -23.81 15.28
CA LYS A 510 -15.68 -24.68 14.91
C LYS A 510 -14.41 -23.83 14.79
N LEU A 511 -13.33 -24.27 15.44
CA LEU A 511 -12.05 -23.56 15.46
C LEU A 511 -11.02 -24.33 14.64
N GLU A 512 -10.37 -23.62 13.72
CA GLU A 512 -9.28 -24.13 12.89
C GLU A 512 -8.06 -23.21 13.00
N MET A 513 -6.86 -23.80 12.94
CA MET A 513 -5.59 -23.06 12.91
C MET A 513 -4.90 -23.25 11.57
N PHE A 514 -4.46 -22.14 10.99
CA PHE A 514 -3.79 -22.11 9.69
C PHE A 514 -2.41 -21.46 9.76
N GLN A 515 -1.51 -21.94 8.91
CA GLN A 515 -0.16 -21.42 8.73
C GLN A 515 0.19 -21.46 7.24
N LYS A 516 0.62 -20.32 6.68
CA LYS A 516 0.94 -20.18 5.24
C LYS A 516 -0.17 -20.74 4.31
N GLY A 517 -1.43 -20.51 4.67
CA GLY A 517 -2.59 -21.01 3.92
C GLY A 517 -2.88 -22.51 4.06
N LYS A 518 -2.10 -23.25 4.86
CA LYS A 518 -2.34 -24.67 5.14
C LYS A 518 -2.94 -24.85 6.53
N ARG A 519 -3.94 -25.71 6.62
CA ARG A 519 -4.53 -26.14 7.88
C ARG A 519 -3.49 -26.94 8.67
N VAL A 520 -3.22 -26.53 9.91
CA VAL A 520 -2.21 -27.17 10.76
C VAL A 520 -2.84 -28.21 11.67
N GLN A 521 -3.95 -27.89 12.36
CA GLN A 521 -4.64 -28.82 13.27
C GLN A 521 -6.15 -28.52 13.44
N GLN A 522 -6.91 -29.54 13.85
CA GLN A 522 -8.19 -29.40 14.57
C GLN A 522 -7.90 -29.59 16.06
N PRO A 523 -7.79 -28.53 16.86
CA PRO A 523 -7.60 -28.70 18.30
C PRO A 523 -8.82 -29.40 18.91
N GLN A 524 -8.60 -30.36 19.83
CA GLN A 524 -9.68 -30.94 20.63
C GLN A 524 -10.25 -29.84 21.55
N LEU A 525 -11.53 -29.48 21.34
CA LEU A 525 -12.12 -28.18 21.72
C LEU A 525 -12.50 -27.99 23.21
N SER A 526 -11.91 -28.74 24.14
CA SER A 526 -12.35 -28.74 25.53
C SER A 526 -11.57 -27.84 26.49
N ASP A 527 -10.35 -27.41 26.14
CA ASP A 527 -9.49 -26.64 27.05
C ASP A 527 -8.51 -25.70 26.33
N TRP A 528 -8.44 -24.45 26.80
CA TRP A 528 -7.54 -23.41 26.27
C TRP A 528 -6.08 -23.70 26.59
N GLU A 529 -5.74 -24.29 27.75
CA GLU A 529 -4.33 -24.52 28.12
C GLU A 529 -3.68 -25.56 27.22
N THR A 530 -4.43 -26.61 26.88
CA THR A 530 -4.01 -27.61 25.89
C THR A 530 -3.80 -26.98 24.51
N PHE A 531 -4.66 -26.06 24.10
CA PHE A 531 -4.54 -25.34 22.83
C PHE A 531 -3.36 -24.35 22.83
N LEU A 532 -3.13 -23.66 23.95
CA LEU A 532 -2.00 -22.74 24.12
C LEU A 532 -0.67 -23.47 23.94
N LYS A 533 -0.52 -24.69 24.46
CA LYS A 533 0.69 -25.51 24.25
C LYS A 533 0.97 -25.79 22.77
N VAL A 534 -0.07 -26.03 21.97
CA VAL A 534 0.06 -26.21 20.51
C VAL A 534 0.53 -24.93 19.84
N ILE A 535 -0.03 -23.78 20.24
CA ILE A 535 0.39 -22.47 19.74
C ILE A 535 1.84 -22.15 20.12
N GLU A 536 2.24 -22.39 21.38
CA GLU A 536 3.57 -22.09 21.90
C GLU A 536 4.67 -22.97 21.29
N THR A 537 4.34 -24.21 20.90
CA THR A 537 5.27 -25.06 20.15
C THR A 537 5.57 -24.57 18.73
N GLU A 538 4.69 -23.73 18.16
CA GLU A 538 4.77 -23.24 16.78
C GLU A 538 5.48 -21.88 16.70
N LYS A 539 6.78 -21.88 16.41
CA LYS A 539 7.64 -20.67 16.31
C LYS A 539 7.43 -19.82 15.03
N ARG A 540 6.20 -19.72 14.50
CA ARG A 540 5.89 -19.07 13.23
C ARG A 540 4.54 -18.35 13.28
N SER A 541 4.35 -17.35 12.42
CA SER A 541 3.07 -16.64 12.28
C SER A 541 1.94 -17.61 11.90
N TYR A 542 0.79 -17.47 12.55
CA TYR A 542 -0.40 -18.29 12.35
C TYR A 542 -1.66 -17.40 12.38
N TYR A 543 -2.79 -17.95 11.94
CA TYR A 543 -4.08 -17.31 12.14
C TYR A 543 -5.13 -18.33 12.56
N LEU A 544 -6.04 -17.89 13.42
CA LEU A 544 -7.15 -18.68 13.93
C LEU A 544 -8.42 -18.32 13.18
N VAL A 545 -9.21 -19.34 12.85
CA VAL A 545 -10.46 -19.21 12.11
C VAL A 545 -11.56 -19.84 12.95
N PHE A 546 -12.52 -19.03 13.37
CA PHE A 546 -13.74 -19.46 14.05
C PHE A 546 -14.89 -19.45 13.04
N GLU A 547 -15.32 -20.63 12.60
CA GLU A 547 -16.53 -20.80 11.79
C GLU A 547 -17.76 -20.81 12.70
N LEU A 548 -18.73 -19.94 12.42
CA LEU A 548 -19.89 -19.68 13.27
C LEU A 548 -21.18 -20.15 12.58
N GLU A 549 -21.87 -21.12 13.17
CA GLU A 549 -23.17 -21.60 12.69
C GLU A 549 -24.32 -20.92 13.46
N TRP A 550 -25.09 -20.08 12.77
CA TRP A 550 -26.23 -19.38 13.35
C TRP A 550 -27.56 -20.11 13.08
N GLN A 551 -28.48 -20.10 14.04
CA GLN A 551 -29.83 -20.62 13.88
C GLN A 551 -30.60 -19.83 12.80
N PRO A 552 -31.31 -20.50 11.87
CA PRO A 552 -32.16 -19.83 10.89
C PRO A 552 -33.28 -19.05 11.57
N PHE A 553 -33.55 -17.84 11.07
CA PHE A 553 -34.66 -17.03 11.58
C PHE A 553 -35.99 -17.63 11.11
N GLY A 554 -36.82 -18.19 12.02
CA GLY A 554 -38.23 -18.50 11.71
C GLY A 554 -38.82 -19.84 12.13
N MET A 555 -38.07 -20.79 12.70
CA MET A 555 -38.66 -22.01 13.28
C MET A 555 -38.45 -22.04 14.80
N ASN A 556 -39.52 -22.19 15.57
CA ASN A 556 -39.58 -22.36 17.04
C ASN A 556 -39.75 -21.14 17.97
N ARG A 557 -40.33 -20.02 17.50
CA ARG A 557 -41.03 -19.08 18.42
C ARG A 557 -42.56 -19.20 18.33
N LYS A 558 -43.08 -20.43 18.37
CA LYS A 558 -44.49 -20.68 18.74
C LYS A 558 -44.52 -21.58 19.99
N ARG A 559 -45.10 -21.01 21.05
CA ARG A 559 -45.64 -21.65 22.29
C ARG A 559 -44.64 -22.20 23.33
N LYS A 560 -44.51 -21.45 24.42
CA LYS A 560 -44.79 -21.91 25.80
C LYS A 560 -45.27 -20.72 26.65
N ARG A 561 -46.48 -20.23 26.34
CA ARG A 561 -47.37 -19.62 27.34
C ARG A 561 -48.38 -20.71 27.69
N THR A 562 -48.02 -21.58 28.62
CA THR A 562 -48.99 -22.46 29.28
C THR A 562 -49.39 -21.74 30.57
N ARG A 563 -50.64 -21.30 30.62
CA ARG A 563 -51.32 -20.77 31.80
C ARG A 563 -51.28 -21.82 32.91
N SER A 564 -50.71 -21.51 34.06
CA SER A 564 -51.09 -22.12 35.34
C SER A 564 -52.05 -21.14 36.03
N LEU A 565 -53.34 -21.29 35.72
CA LEU A 565 -54.43 -20.78 36.54
C LEU A 565 -54.62 -21.79 37.68
N GLU A 566 -53.99 -21.54 38.81
CA GLU A 566 -54.38 -22.20 40.06
C GLU A 566 -55.58 -21.43 40.63
N LEU A 567 -56.76 -22.04 40.48
CA LEU A 567 -57.96 -21.70 41.24
C LEU A 567 -57.75 -22.18 42.68
N GLY A 568 -57.49 -21.24 43.58
CA GLY A 568 -57.54 -21.48 45.02
C GLY A 568 -58.96 -21.76 45.47
N ASN A 569 -59.25 -23.04 45.75
CA ASN A 569 -60.40 -23.47 46.54
C ASN A 569 -60.17 -23.07 48.01
N ASN A 570 -60.81 -22.01 48.48
CA ASN A 570 -61.06 -21.80 49.90
C ASN A 570 -62.47 -22.32 50.24
N LYS A 571 -62.52 -23.46 50.94
CA LYS A 571 -63.70 -23.92 51.67
C LYS A 571 -63.66 -23.38 53.10
N ILE A 572 -64.83 -22.86 53.47
CA ILE A 572 -65.32 -22.47 54.79
C ILE A 572 -65.23 -23.64 55.77
N VAL A 573 -64.66 -23.40 56.97
CA VAL A 573 -65.30 -23.55 58.30
C VAL A 573 -64.65 -22.54 59.23
#